data_AF-A0A8I2YDP3-F1
#
_entry.id   AF-A0A8I2YDP3-F1
#
_cell.length_a   1.000
_cell.length_b   1.000
_cell.length_c   1.000
_cell.angle_alpha   90.00
_cell.angle_beta   90.00
_cell.angle_gamma   90.00
#
_symmetry.space_group_name_H-M   'P 1'
#
loop_
_entity.id
_entity.type
_entity.pdbx_description
1 polymer ?
#
loop_
_entity_poly.entity_id
_entity_poly.type
_entity_poly.pdbx_seq_one_letter_code
_entity_poly.pdbx_strand_id
1 'polypeptide(L)' 'MTCGGCSGAVSRALAKVEGMRDGCDVVKRELTMCAGITYDVSLEKQEVKVKVTGDVSYDEVLGKIKKTGKEVVSGKVVQA' A
#
# COMPACT_ATOMS: atom_id res chain seq x y z
N MET A 1 -14.13 -6.62 -3.60
CA MET A 1 -13.81 -6.23 -5.00
C MET A 1 -14.43 -7.25 -5.94
N THR A 2 -15.09 -6.84 -7.02
CA THR A 2 -15.96 -7.73 -7.84
C THR A 2 -15.28 -8.44 -9.01
N CYS A 3 -14.06 -8.05 -9.41
CA CYS A 3 -13.33 -8.71 -10.51
C CYS A 3 -11.80 -8.57 -10.38
N GLY A 4 -11.05 -9.42 -11.10
CA GLY A 4 -9.57 -9.36 -11.14
C GLY A 4 -9.01 -8.02 -11.63
N GLY A 5 -9.76 -7.29 -12.46
CA GLY A 5 -9.40 -5.92 -12.85
C GLY A 5 -9.47 -4.93 -11.68
N CYS A 6 -10.39 -5.16 -10.72
CA CYS A 6 -10.50 -4.35 -9.52
C CYS A 6 -9.32 -4.59 -8.57
N SER A 7 -8.94 -5.85 -8.34
CA SER A 7 -7.76 -6.14 -7.52
C SER A 7 -6.48 -5.56 -8.11
N GLY A 8 -6.30 -5.66 -9.43
CA GLY A 8 -5.14 -5.08 -10.11
C GLY A 8 -5.05 -3.55 -10.02
N ALA A 9 -6.18 -2.84 -9.92
CA ALA A 9 -6.16 -1.39 -9.68
C ALA A 9 -5.60 -1.04 -8.28
N VAL A 10 -5.98 -1.83 -7.26
CA VAL A 10 -5.50 -1.65 -5.88
C VAL A 10 -4.03 -2.04 -5.77
N SER A 11 -3.62 -3.18 -6.34
CA SER A 11 -2.21 -3.59 -6.36
C SER A 11 -1.32 -2.53 -7.01
N ARG A 12 -1.74 -1.92 -8.13
CA ARG A 12 -0.98 -0.84 -8.78
C ARG A 12 -0.89 0.42 -7.92
N ALA A 13 -1.95 0.77 -7.19
CA ALA A 13 -1.93 1.91 -6.28
C ALA A 13 -1.00 1.68 -5.08
N LEU A 14 -0.97 0.45 -4.55
CA LEU A 14 -0.06 0.04 -3.48
C LEU A 14 1.38 -0.05 -3.98
N ALA A 15 1.66 -0.67 -5.12
CA ALA A 15 2.99 -0.68 -5.73
C ALA A 15 3.58 0.73 -5.93
N LYS A 16 2.72 1.73 -6.16
CA LYS A 16 3.16 3.13 -6.25
C LYS A 16 3.55 3.73 -4.91
N VAL A 17 3.03 3.23 -3.78
CA VAL A 17 3.48 3.62 -2.43
C VAL A 17 4.84 3.02 -2.12
N GLU A 18 5.08 1.78 -2.58
CA GLU A 18 6.39 1.13 -2.54
C GLU A 18 7.43 1.93 -3.35
N GLY A 19 7.16 2.17 -4.64
CA GLY A 19 8.09 2.87 -5.54
C GLY A 19 8.14 4.40 -5.40
N MET A 20 7.23 5.03 -4.66
CA MET A 20 7.37 6.47 -4.31
C MET A 20 8.43 6.71 -3.25
N ARG A 21 8.86 5.64 -2.56
CA ARG A 21 9.96 5.69 -1.58
C ARG A 21 11.30 5.23 -2.18
N ASP A 22 11.28 4.70 -3.41
CA ASP A 22 12.47 4.62 -4.29
C ASP A 22 12.97 6.00 -4.75
N GLY A 23 12.31 7.09 -4.34
CA GLY A 23 12.94 8.40 -4.19
C GLY A 23 13.91 8.43 -3.00
N CYS A 24 14.72 7.40 -2.82
CA CYS A 24 15.94 7.53 -2.03
C CYS A 24 16.89 8.35 -2.90
N ASP A 25 16.93 9.64 -2.60
CA ASP A 25 17.94 10.56 -3.05
C ASP A 25 19.31 9.87 -2.89
N VAL A 26 19.88 9.37 -3.99
CA VAL A 26 21.21 8.71 -4.02
C VAL A 26 22.32 9.69 -3.58
N VAL A 27 21.97 10.95 -3.30
CA VAL A 27 22.83 12.05 -2.89
C VAL A 27 23.01 12.10 -1.36
N LYS A 28 22.12 11.49 -0.55
CA LYS A 28 22.27 11.48 0.92
C LYS A 28 22.65 10.08 1.40
N ARG A 29 23.96 9.90 1.58
CA ARG A 29 24.68 8.75 2.13
C ARG A 29 24.34 8.47 3.61
N GLU A 30 23.08 8.65 3.98
CA GLU A 30 22.55 8.42 5.31
C GLU A 30 21.60 7.25 5.17
N LEU A 31 21.93 6.17 5.88
CA LEU A 31 21.26 4.87 5.90
C LEU A 31 19.82 5.01 6.41
N THR A 32 18.97 5.68 5.65
CA THR A 32 17.57 5.90 5.97
C THR A 32 16.89 4.59 5.58
N MET A 33 16.53 3.80 6.60
CA MET A 33 15.91 2.49 6.46
C MET A 33 14.89 2.49 5.32
N CYS A 34 15.12 1.66 4.30
CA CYS A 34 14.23 1.50 3.17
C CYS A 34 12.85 1.10 3.68
N ALA A 35 11.94 2.07 3.78
CA ALA A 35 10.59 1.83 4.23
C ALA A 35 9.82 1.13 3.11
N GLY A 36 9.70 -0.20 3.20
CA GLY A 36 9.02 -1.04 2.24
C GLY A 36 7.63 -1.43 2.71
N ILE A 37 6.68 -1.56 1.77
CA ILE A 37 5.38 -2.16 2.04
C ILE A 37 5.26 -3.50 1.33
N THR A 38 4.55 -4.44 1.94
CA THR A 38 4.20 -5.72 1.33
C THR A 38 2.69 -5.87 1.44
N TYR A 39 2.01 -6.29 0.38
CA TYR A 39 0.56 -6.39 0.38
C TYR A 39 0.09 -7.70 -0.22
N ASP A 40 -0.98 -8.26 0.35
CA ASP A 40 -1.69 -9.42 -0.15
C ASP A 40 -3.12 -9.01 -0.51
N VAL A 41 -3.56 -9.38 -1.72
CA VAL A 41 -4.88 -9.04 -2.24
C VAL A 41 -5.64 -10.32 -2.51
N SER A 42 -6.60 -10.61 -1.63
CA SER A 42 -7.43 -11.81 -1.71
C SER A 42 -8.77 -11.49 -2.36
N LEU A 43 -9.00 -12.00 -3.58
CA LEU A 43 -10.26 -11.79 -4.32
C LEU A 43 -11.45 -12.50 -3.67
N GLU A 44 -11.24 -13.73 -3.20
CA GLU A 44 -12.29 -14.55 -2.57
C GLU A 44 -12.83 -13.91 -1.29
N LYS A 45 -11.92 -13.43 -0.45
CA LYS A 45 -12.26 -12.76 0.81
C LYS A 45 -12.58 -11.28 0.63
N GLN A 46 -12.27 -10.72 -0.54
CA GLN A 46 -12.37 -9.30 -0.84
C GLN A 46 -11.57 -8.41 0.13
N GLU A 47 -10.46 -8.94 0.65
CA GLU A 47 -9.61 -8.29 1.65
C GLU A 47 -8.25 -7.92 1.07
N VAL A 48 -7.69 -6.83 1.60
CA VAL A 48 -6.35 -6.35 1.27
C VAL A 48 -5.56 -6.25 2.57
N LYS A 49 -4.52 -7.06 2.71
CA LYS A 49 -3.63 -7.04 3.87
C LYS A 49 -2.39 -6.27 3.50
N VAL A 50 -2.14 -5.15 4.16
CA VAL A 50 -0.94 -4.34 3.95
C VAL A 50 -0.06 -4.48 5.18
N LYS A 51 1.16 -4.95 4.97
CA LYS A 51 2.26 -4.96 5.95
C LYS A 51 3.18 -3.80 5.63
N VAL A 52 3.45 -2.99 6.64
CA VAL A 52 4.34 -1.84 6.53
C VAL A 52 5.61 -2.17 7.29
N THR A 53 6.75 -1.99 6.64
CA THR A 53 8.10 -2.17 7.21
C THR A 53 8.80 -0.82 7.08
N GLY A 54 8.49 0.10 7.98
CA GLY A 54 9.02 1.47 7.98
C GLY A 54 7.96 2.51 8.34
N ASP A 55 8.22 3.76 7.98
CA ASP A 55 7.39 4.91 8.39
C ASP A 55 6.26 5.20 7.40
N VAL A 56 5.38 4.23 7.12
CA VAL A 56 4.20 4.45 6.23
C VAL A 56 2.95 4.61 7.08
N SER A 57 2.31 5.77 6.94
CA SER A 57 1.08 6.06 7.65
C SER A 57 -0.11 5.34 7.00
N TYR A 58 -1.08 4.95 7.84
CA TYR A 58 -2.33 4.35 7.38
C TYR A 58 -3.10 5.29 6.44
N ASP A 59 -3.10 6.60 6.71
CA ASP A 59 -3.77 7.61 5.89
C ASP A 59 -3.20 7.73 4.48
N GLU A 60 -1.88 7.60 4.31
CA GLU A 60 -1.25 7.57 2.99
C GLU A 60 -1.75 6.38 2.17
N VAL A 61 -1.75 5.18 2.77
CA VAL A 61 -2.22 3.95 2.13
C VAL A 61 -3.69 4.08 1.78
N LEU A 62 -4.52 4.54 2.72
CA LEU A 62 -5.95 4.73 2.53
C LEU A 62 -6.23 5.74 1.41
N GLY A 63 -5.53 6.87 1.40
CA GLY A 63 -5.65 7.91 0.37
C GLY A 63 -5.33 7.39 -1.03
N LYS A 64 -4.38 6.45 -1.15
CA LYS A 64 -4.02 5.82 -2.43
C LYS A 64 -5.06 4.81 -2.88
N ILE A 65 -5.59 4.02 -1.95
CA ILE A 65 -6.69 3.09 -2.25
C ILE A 65 -7.93 3.86 -2.69
N LYS A 66 -8.29 4.96 -2.02
CA LYS A 66 -9.41 5.84 -2.41
C LYS A 66 -9.27 6.39 -3.84
N LYS A 67 -8.04 6.73 -4.27
CA LYS A 67 -7.74 7.17 -5.65
C LYS A 67 -8.04 6.10 -6.72
N THR A 68 -8.20 4.83 -6.34
CA THR A 68 -8.63 3.77 -7.28
C THR A 68 -10.12 3.82 -7.61
N GLY A 69 -10.87 4.76 -7.02
CA GLY A 69 -12.31 4.88 -7.21
C GLY A 69 -13.09 3.77 -6.52
N LYS A 70 -12.49 3.10 -5.53
CA LYS A 70 -13.11 2.02 -4.77
C LYS A 70 -13.51 2.48 -3.39
N GLU A 71 -14.70 2.04 -3.00
CA GLU A 71 -15.18 2.22 -1.65
C GLU A 71 -14.41 1.31 -0.69
N VAL A 72 -13.83 1.91 0.34
CA VAL A 72 -13.16 1.19 1.43
C VAL A 72 -14.19 1.06 2.54
N VAL A 73 -14.83 -0.10 2.62
CA VAL A 73 -15.92 -0.37 3.57
C VAL A 73 -15.41 -0.41 5.01
N SER A 74 -14.19 -0.93 5.21
CA SER A 74 -13.56 -1.01 6.51
C SER A 74 -12.05 -1.04 6.37
N GLY A 75 -11.37 -0.59 7.43
CA GLY A 75 -9.92 -0.72 7.56
C GLY A 75 -9.53 -0.66 9.02
N LYS A 76 -8.62 -1.53 9.43
CA LYS A 76 -8.12 -1.63 10.79
C LYS A 76 -6.61 -1.74 10.76
N VAL A 77 -5.93 -0.93 11.58
CA VAL A 77 -4.50 -1.10 11.83
C VAL A 77 -4.36 -2.22 12.84
N VAL A 78 -3.65 -3.27 12.45
CA VAL A 78 -3.32 -4.41 13.33
C VAL A 78 -1.83 -4.30 13.60
N GLN A 79 -1.45 -3.76 14.75
CA GLN A 79 -0.08 -3.84 15.25
C GLN A 79 0.07 -5.21 15.92
N ALA A 80 1.11 -5.96 15.51
CA ALA A 80 1.51 -7.22 16.12
C ALA A 80 2.59 -6.95 17.17
#